data_AF-A0A7S2GYQ7-F1
#
_entry.id   AF-A0A7S2GYQ7-F1
#
_cell.length_a   1.000
_cell.length_b   1.000
_cell.length_c   1.000
_cell.angle_alpha   90.00
_cell.angle_beta   90.00
_cell.angle_gamma   90.00
#
_symmetry.space_group_name_H-M   'P 1'
#
loop_
_entity.id
_entity.type
_entity.pdbx_description
1 polymer ?
#
loop_
_entity_poly.entity_id
_entity_poly.type
_entity_poly.pdbx_seq_one_letter_code
_entity_poly.pdbx_strand_id
1 'polypeptide(L)'
;EQWYRSPDLSKSAADDTTPFTKLQVPDDSSIGTFGDQATLELRSDWAPPKAPGGKTYAAGTLLSAPLCDVINADWSRATALFEPQPSTSLQRLSATRNYLILETSADVLSRLSFFKFQRDTGWVCQPSKDGMRERIVPVGESIDLRPVWPDSSDDIWMTSSGFLLPSTLTMASAVDSCTTTTTLKSLPHFFDASQLECTQHFATSKDGTKVPYFLLGPKGMPLDGSHPTLLDGYGGFEISSLPFYSGAVGAVWLANGGVKAIANIRGGGEYGP
;
A
#
# COMPACT_ATOMS: atom_id res chain seq x y z
N GLU A 1 21.94 3.41 4.48
CA GLU A 1 22.63 4.56 3.84
C GLU A 1 22.21 4.70 2.38
N GLN A 2 21.85 5.91 1.96
CA GLN A 2 21.47 6.23 0.59
C GLN A 2 22.54 7.10 -0.08
N TRP A 3 22.89 6.81 -1.33
CA TRP A 3 23.97 7.48 -2.06
C TRP A 3 23.49 7.85 -3.46
N TYR A 4 23.98 8.98 -3.99
CA TYR A 4 23.73 9.40 -5.37
C TYR A 4 25.05 9.67 -6.09
N ARG A 5 24.97 9.66 -7.42
CA ARG A 5 26.04 10.06 -8.33
C ARG A 5 25.41 10.71 -9.55
N SER A 6 25.99 11.79 -10.04
CA SER A 6 25.60 12.43 -11.29
C SER A 6 26.60 12.00 -12.37
N PRO A 7 26.32 10.92 -13.12
CA PRO A 7 27.32 10.33 -14.01
C PRO A 7 27.72 11.28 -15.15
N ASP A 8 28.98 11.20 -15.55
CA ASP A 8 29.47 11.84 -16.78
C ASP A 8 28.97 11.04 -17.98
N LEU A 9 27.87 11.48 -18.58
CA LEU A 9 27.24 10.80 -19.72
C LEU A 9 28.10 10.77 -20.99
N SER A 10 29.24 11.47 -21.01
CA SER A 10 30.23 11.36 -22.10
C SER A 10 31.17 10.15 -21.96
N LYS A 11 31.18 9.49 -20.80
CA LYS A 11 32.02 8.33 -20.49
C LYS A 11 31.21 7.05 -20.38
N SER A 12 31.88 5.92 -20.54
CA SER A 12 31.30 4.62 -20.19
C SER A 12 31.12 4.52 -18.67
N ALA A 13 30.22 3.64 -18.21
CA ALA A 13 30.04 3.40 -16.78
C ALA A 13 31.32 2.93 -16.07
N ALA A 14 32.21 2.22 -16.79
CA ALA A 14 33.49 1.73 -16.28
C ALA A 14 34.55 2.84 -16.16
N ASP A 15 34.49 3.86 -17.02
CA ASP A 15 35.47 4.96 -17.07
C ASP A 15 35.04 6.19 -16.26
N ASP A 16 33.77 6.26 -15.86
CA ASP A 16 33.23 7.37 -15.08
C ASP A 16 33.60 7.24 -13.58
N THR A 17 34.58 8.06 -13.18
CA THR A 17 35.11 8.18 -11.82
C THR A 17 34.40 9.22 -10.96
N THR A 18 33.25 9.74 -11.40
CA THR A 18 32.48 10.70 -10.60
C THR A 18 32.17 10.12 -9.22
N PRO A 19 32.49 10.84 -8.12
CA PRO A 19 32.32 10.30 -6.79
C PRO A 19 30.84 10.13 -6.42
N PHE A 20 30.56 9.08 -5.65
CA PHE A 20 29.29 8.96 -4.96
C PHE A 20 29.24 9.94 -3.79
N THR A 21 28.08 10.55 -3.59
CA THR A 21 27.81 11.46 -2.47
C THR A 21 26.68 10.91 -1.63
N LYS A 22 26.85 10.89 -0.31
CA LYS A 22 25.83 10.41 0.63
C LYS A 22 24.67 11.39 0.67
N LEU A 23 23.45 10.89 0.52
CA LEU A 23 22.24 11.69 0.71
C LEU A 23 21.98 11.90 2.20
N GLN A 24 21.60 13.12 2.56
CA GLN A 24 21.27 13.49 3.95
C GLN A 24 19.80 13.15 4.25
N VAL A 25 19.53 11.84 4.33
CA VAL A 25 18.24 11.24 4.70
C VAL A 25 18.45 10.17 5.78
N PRO A 26 17.43 9.78 6.54
CA PRO A 26 17.57 8.73 7.54
C PRO A 26 18.08 7.42 6.94
N ASP A 27 18.98 6.73 7.63
CA ASP A 27 19.61 5.51 7.09
C ASP A 27 18.64 4.34 6.92
N ASP A 28 17.52 4.39 7.66
CA ASP A 28 16.39 3.46 7.61
C ASP A 28 15.28 3.91 6.65
N SER A 29 15.35 5.09 6.04
CA SER A 29 14.35 5.50 5.06
C SER A 29 14.49 4.79 3.70
N SER A 30 13.37 4.67 3.00
CA SER A 30 13.34 4.20 1.60
C SER A 30 13.20 5.41 0.67
N ILE A 31 14.05 5.51 -0.34
CA ILE A 31 14.04 6.60 -1.32
C ILE A 31 13.69 6.06 -2.71
N GLY A 32 12.88 6.83 -3.44
CA GLY A 32 12.53 6.60 -4.83
C GLY A 32 12.52 7.91 -5.62
N THR A 33 12.18 7.82 -6.90
CA THR A 33 12.09 8.99 -7.79
C THR A 33 10.85 8.90 -8.67
N PHE A 34 10.26 10.05 -8.96
CA PHE A 34 9.18 10.22 -9.93
C PHE A 34 9.41 11.50 -10.72
N GLY A 35 9.79 11.38 -12.00
CA GLY A 35 10.21 12.53 -12.80
C GLY A 35 11.40 13.26 -12.16
N ASP A 36 11.23 14.55 -11.88
CA ASP A 36 12.22 15.39 -11.19
C ASP A 36 12.02 15.45 -9.66
N GLN A 37 11.11 14.63 -9.11
CA GLN A 37 10.85 14.53 -7.68
C GLN A 37 11.56 13.31 -7.08
N ALA A 38 12.09 13.48 -5.88
CA ALA A 38 12.39 12.38 -4.98
C ALA A 38 11.13 12.05 -4.15
N THR A 39 10.99 10.79 -3.77
CA THR A 39 10.01 10.31 -2.78
C THR A 39 10.76 9.66 -1.63
N LEU A 40 10.36 9.92 -0.39
CA LEU A 40 11.02 9.38 0.80
C LEU A 40 9.97 8.83 1.76
N GLU A 41 10.05 7.53 2.03
CA GLU A 41 9.24 6.85 3.04
C GLU A 41 10.05 6.71 4.34
N LEU A 42 9.51 7.25 5.43
CA LEU A 42 10.18 7.27 6.72
C LEU A 42 9.91 6.00 7.53
N ARG A 43 10.95 5.47 8.18
CA ARG A 43 10.82 4.39 9.17
C ARG A 43 10.97 4.86 10.62
N SER A 44 11.51 6.05 10.81
CA SER A 44 11.65 6.73 12.09
C SER A 44 11.19 8.17 11.94
N ASP A 45 10.74 8.78 13.04
CA ASP A 45 10.49 10.21 13.09
C ASP A 45 11.72 10.99 12.61
N TRP A 46 11.51 11.98 11.77
CA TRP A 46 12.59 12.73 11.16
C TRP A 46 12.27 14.22 11.05
N ALA A 47 13.25 15.05 11.37
CA ALA A 47 13.23 16.49 11.17
C ALA A 47 14.17 16.84 10.00
N PRO A 48 13.64 16.96 8.76
CA PRO A 48 14.47 17.24 7.60
C PRO A 48 15.13 18.63 7.71
N PRO A 49 16.37 18.79 7.22
CA PRO A 49 17.02 20.10 7.19
C PRO A 49 16.22 21.08 6.33
N LYS A 50 15.97 22.28 6.87
CA LYS A 50 15.16 23.34 6.23
C LYS A 50 13.71 22.94 5.91
N ALA A 51 13.16 21.92 6.58
CA ALA A 51 11.75 21.56 6.43
C ALA A 51 10.83 22.79 6.61
N PRO A 52 9.69 22.87 5.89
CA PRO A 52 8.77 23.99 6.01
C PRO A 52 8.32 24.16 7.47
N GLY A 53 8.55 25.35 8.03
CA GLY A 53 8.21 25.65 9.43
C GLY A 53 9.00 24.83 10.48
N GLY A 54 10.10 24.17 10.11
CA GLY A 54 10.85 23.29 11.02
C GLY A 54 10.09 22.02 11.41
N LYS A 55 9.14 21.57 10.57
CA LYS A 55 8.28 20.41 10.84
C LYS A 55 9.11 19.12 11.02
N THR A 56 8.76 18.35 12.05
CA THR A 56 9.15 16.93 12.19
C THR A 56 8.04 16.07 11.61
N TYR A 57 8.40 15.07 10.82
CA TYR A 57 7.49 14.11 10.21
C TYR A 57 7.60 12.77 10.93
N ALA A 58 6.47 12.13 11.18
CA ALA A 58 6.42 10.85 11.87
C ALA A 58 6.92 9.69 10.99
N ALA A 59 7.39 8.62 11.62
CA ALA A 59 7.55 7.32 10.96
C ALA A 59 6.30 6.94 10.15
N GLY A 60 6.47 6.29 8.99
CA GLY A 60 5.40 5.96 8.04
C GLY A 60 4.96 7.10 7.12
N THR A 61 5.49 8.32 7.27
CA THR A 61 5.22 9.45 6.35
C THR A 61 5.85 9.20 4.99
N LEU A 62 5.12 9.54 3.91
CA LEU A 62 5.66 9.67 2.56
C LEU A 62 5.86 11.13 2.20
N LEU A 63 7.11 11.53 2.04
CA LEU A 63 7.51 12.85 1.58
C LEU A 63 7.81 12.84 0.08
N SER A 64 7.59 13.97 -0.58
CA SER A 64 8.13 14.27 -1.89
C SER A 64 8.74 15.66 -1.92
N ALA A 65 9.88 15.79 -2.59
CA ALA A 65 10.56 17.05 -2.82
C ALA A 65 11.33 16.99 -4.15
N PRO A 66 11.66 18.13 -4.78
CA PRO A 66 12.49 18.15 -5.97
C PRO A 66 13.83 17.46 -5.71
N LEU A 67 14.22 16.54 -6.60
CA LEU A 67 15.40 15.69 -6.42
C LEU A 67 16.69 16.52 -6.27
N CYS A 68 16.79 17.64 -7.00
CA CYS A 68 17.91 18.56 -6.88
C CYS A 68 18.03 19.20 -5.49
N ASP A 69 16.91 19.44 -4.81
CA ASP A 69 16.91 20.04 -3.48
C ASP A 69 17.32 18.98 -2.44
N VAL A 70 16.79 17.76 -2.57
CA VAL A 70 17.14 16.62 -1.70
C VAL A 70 18.64 16.31 -1.76
N ILE A 71 19.24 16.34 -2.96
CA ILE A 71 20.69 16.20 -3.16
C ILE A 71 21.48 17.25 -2.36
N ASN A 72 20.96 18.47 -2.25
CA ASN A 72 21.57 19.58 -1.52
C ASN A 72 21.12 19.67 -0.06
N ALA A 73 20.46 18.64 0.47
CA ALA A 73 19.87 18.62 1.81
C ALA A 73 18.95 19.82 2.08
N ASP A 74 18.21 20.25 1.06
CA ASP A 74 17.22 21.31 1.15
C ASP A 74 15.81 20.72 1.07
N TRP A 75 15.10 20.71 2.19
CA TRP A 75 13.73 20.21 2.25
C TRP A 75 12.70 21.32 2.34
N SER A 76 13.05 22.56 2.01
CA SER A 76 12.13 23.71 2.08
C SER A 76 10.92 23.61 1.15
N ARG A 77 10.98 22.75 0.13
CA ARG A 77 9.88 22.44 -0.79
C ARG A 77 9.30 21.04 -0.59
N ALA A 78 9.56 20.41 0.56
CA ALA A 78 8.99 19.11 0.87
C ALA A 78 7.47 19.17 1.05
N THR A 79 6.78 18.23 0.44
CA THR A 79 5.33 18.01 0.55
C THR A 79 5.11 16.61 1.10
N ALA A 80 4.28 16.48 2.13
CA ALA A 80 3.83 15.16 2.58
C ALA A 80 2.67 14.70 1.70
N LEU A 81 2.84 13.57 1.01
CA LEU A 81 1.80 12.94 0.22
C LEU A 81 0.94 11.99 1.06
N PHE A 82 1.49 11.49 2.16
CA PHE A 82 0.80 10.71 3.17
C PHE A 82 1.44 10.97 4.54
N GLU A 83 0.61 11.23 5.56
CA GLU A 83 1.01 11.25 6.96
C GLU A 83 0.14 10.23 7.70
N PRO A 84 0.73 9.26 8.41
CA PRO A 84 -0.04 8.22 9.07
C PRO A 84 -0.89 8.80 10.19
N GLN A 85 -2.06 8.19 10.36
CA GLN A 85 -2.92 8.32 11.53
C GLN A 85 -2.85 7.02 12.33
N PRO A 86 -3.31 6.97 13.59
CA PRO A 86 -3.23 5.75 14.39
C PRO A 86 -3.86 4.51 13.74
N SER A 87 -4.80 4.70 12.82
CA SER A 87 -5.47 3.63 12.08
C SER A 87 -5.08 3.54 10.61
N THR A 88 -4.10 4.32 10.13
CA THR A 88 -3.71 4.32 8.71
C THR A 88 -2.23 4.11 8.49
N SER A 89 -1.90 3.47 7.37
CA SER A 89 -0.52 3.18 6.99
C SER A 89 -0.37 3.23 5.47
N LEU A 90 0.83 3.58 4.99
CA LEU A 90 1.20 3.37 3.60
C LEU A 90 1.60 1.90 3.44
N GLN A 91 1.05 1.22 2.44
CA GLN A 91 1.36 -0.18 2.16
C GLN A 91 2.24 -0.32 0.91
N ARG A 92 1.98 0.52 -0.10
CA ARG A 92 2.75 0.49 -1.35
C ARG A 92 2.72 1.85 -2.04
N LEU A 93 3.84 2.14 -2.70
CA LEU A 93 3.98 3.21 -3.67
C LEU A 93 4.25 2.61 -5.05
N SER A 94 3.45 3.01 -6.04
CA SER A 94 3.61 2.58 -7.44
C SER A 94 3.66 3.80 -8.35
N ALA A 95 4.48 3.77 -9.40
CA ALA A 95 4.59 4.86 -10.36
C ALA A 95 4.28 4.37 -11.77
N THR A 96 3.38 5.07 -12.47
CA THR A 96 3.22 4.97 -13.92
C THR A 96 3.90 6.17 -14.58
N ARG A 97 3.71 6.37 -15.90
CA ARG A 97 4.34 7.48 -16.60
C ARG A 97 3.97 8.84 -16.02
N ASN A 98 2.70 9.01 -15.66
CA ASN A 98 2.17 10.31 -15.23
C ASN A 98 1.56 10.28 -13.83
N TYR A 99 1.48 9.13 -13.16
CA TYR A 99 0.82 9.01 -11.86
C TYR A 99 1.73 8.36 -10.81
N LEU A 100 1.68 8.93 -9.61
CA LEU A 100 2.15 8.30 -8.40
C LEU A 100 0.92 7.76 -7.65
N ILE A 101 0.91 6.47 -7.36
CA ILE A 101 -0.24 5.75 -6.83
C ILE A 101 0.12 5.28 -5.42
N LEU A 102 -0.68 5.72 -4.46
CA LEU A 102 -0.55 5.34 -3.07
C LEU A 102 -1.59 4.25 -2.77
N GLU A 103 -1.11 3.09 -2.36
CA GLU A 103 -1.93 2.08 -1.72
C GLU A 103 -1.76 2.25 -0.21
N THR A 104 -2.81 2.73 0.44
CA THR A 104 -2.84 2.92 1.88
C THR A 104 -3.81 1.93 2.51
N SER A 105 -3.65 1.72 3.82
CA SER A 105 -4.59 0.99 4.62
C SER A 105 -5.27 1.93 5.60
N ALA A 106 -6.55 1.71 5.87
CA ALA A 106 -7.26 2.26 7.01
C ALA A 106 -7.96 1.12 7.74
N ASP A 107 -7.50 0.81 8.96
CA ASP A 107 -7.91 -0.39 9.70
C ASP A 107 -7.83 -1.65 8.84
N VAL A 108 -6.68 -1.89 8.20
CA VAL A 108 -6.44 -3.06 7.32
C VAL A 108 -7.27 -3.07 6.02
N LEU A 109 -8.14 -2.06 5.79
CA LEU A 109 -8.89 -1.94 4.54
C LEU A 109 -8.09 -1.12 3.52
N SER A 110 -7.88 -1.71 2.34
CA SER A 110 -7.07 -1.07 1.29
C SER A 110 -7.79 0.13 0.68
N ARG A 111 -7.03 1.18 0.39
CA ARG A 111 -7.48 2.39 -0.30
C ARG A 111 -6.45 2.82 -1.32
N LEU A 112 -6.93 3.31 -2.46
CA LEU A 112 -6.08 3.74 -3.57
C LEU A 112 -6.27 5.23 -3.83
N SER A 113 -5.17 5.96 -3.94
CA SER A 113 -5.14 7.38 -4.33
C SER A 113 -4.16 7.60 -5.46
N PHE A 114 -4.55 8.43 -6.44
CA PHE A 114 -3.78 8.64 -7.67
C PHE A 114 -3.35 10.10 -7.73
N PHE A 115 -2.05 10.37 -7.72
CA PHE A 115 -1.50 11.72 -7.73
C PHE A 115 -0.80 12.02 -9.05
N LYS A 116 -0.99 13.23 -9.56
CA LYS A 116 -0.17 13.77 -10.66
C LYS A 116 0.65 14.94 -10.15
N PHE A 117 1.88 15.03 -10.59
CA PHE A 117 2.70 16.21 -10.37
C PHE A 117 2.47 17.23 -11.48
N GLN A 118 2.12 18.46 -11.10
CA GLN A 118 1.98 19.60 -11.98
C GLN A 118 3.01 20.66 -11.56
N ARG A 119 3.79 21.20 -12.51
CA ARG A 119 4.91 22.09 -12.17
C ARG A 119 4.49 23.41 -11.53
N ASP A 120 3.28 23.86 -11.81
CA ASP A 120 2.69 25.12 -11.34
C ASP A 120 1.98 24.97 -9.99
N THR A 121 1.30 23.85 -9.76
CA THR A 121 0.47 23.63 -8.55
C THR A 121 1.00 22.57 -7.59
N GLY A 122 2.02 21.80 -7.99
CA GLY A 122 2.58 20.69 -7.23
C GLY A 122 1.79 19.40 -7.39
N TRP A 123 1.74 18.60 -6.33
CA TRP A 123 1.02 17.33 -6.34
C TRP A 123 -0.49 17.52 -6.23
N VAL A 124 -1.23 16.94 -7.18
CA VAL A 124 -2.69 16.99 -7.22
C VAL A 124 -3.25 15.57 -7.21
N CYS A 125 -4.01 15.23 -6.16
CA CYS A 125 -4.80 14.00 -6.11
C CYS A 125 -5.91 14.06 -7.16
N GLN A 126 -5.88 13.14 -8.12
CA GLN A 126 -6.86 13.03 -9.18
C GLN A 126 -8.07 12.25 -8.66
N PRO A 127 -9.29 12.78 -8.81
CA PRO A 127 -10.48 12.02 -8.48
C PRO A 127 -10.72 10.92 -9.52
N SER A 128 -11.39 9.85 -9.11
CA SER A 128 -11.99 8.86 -10.01
C SER A 128 -13.16 9.46 -10.79
N LYS A 129 -13.66 8.73 -11.80
CA LYS A 129 -14.79 9.16 -12.65
C LYS A 129 -16.08 9.47 -11.88
N ASP A 130 -16.28 8.83 -10.74
CA ASP A 130 -17.40 9.05 -9.81
C ASP A 130 -17.15 10.21 -8.82
N GLY A 131 -16.02 10.92 -8.93
CA GLY A 131 -15.66 12.09 -8.13
C GLY A 131 -14.97 11.77 -6.80
N MET A 132 -14.72 10.50 -6.49
CA MET A 132 -14.06 10.11 -5.24
C MET A 132 -12.55 10.34 -5.32
N ARG A 133 -11.92 10.81 -4.23
CA ARG A 133 -10.46 10.98 -4.15
C ARG A 133 -9.72 9.70 -3.80
N GLU A 134 -10.41 8.79 -3.14
CA GLU A 134 -9.89 7.49 -2.75
C GLU A 134 -10.84 6.42 -3.27
N ARG A 135 -10.28 5.38 -3.87
CA ARG A 135 -11.03 4.15 -4.14
C ARG A 135 -10.92 3.24 -2.93
N ILE A 136 -12.04 2.95 -2.29
CA ILE A 136 -12.14 2.04 -1.15
C ILE A 136 -12.28 0.61 -1.69
N VAL A 137 -11.44 -0.30 -1.18
CA VAL A 137 -11.56 -1.74 -1.45
C VAL A 137 -12.53 -2.37 -0.44
N PRO A 138 -13.47 -3.23 -0.86
CA PRO A 138 -14.41 -3.87 0.06
C PRO A 138 -13.74 -4.67 1.18
N VAL A 139 -14.47 -4.84 2.29
CA VAL A 139 -14.00 -5.63 3.45
C VAL A 139 -13.69 -7.07 3.01
N GLY A 140 -12.52 -7.57 3.40
CA GLY A 140 -12.09 -8.92 3.06
C GLY A 140 -11.58 -9.06 1.62
N GLU A 141 -11.35 -7.96 0.92
CA GLU A 141 -10.70 -7.89 -0.37
C GLU A 141 -9.38 -7.11 -0.29
N SER A 142 -8.49 -7.41 -1.22
CA SER A 142 -7.22 -6.73 -1.43
C SER A 142 -7.01 -6.47 -2.93
N ILE A 143 -6.20 -5.47 -3.23
CA ILE A 143 -5.80 -5.13 -4.59
C ILE A 143 -4.28 -4.96 -4.60
N ASP A 144 -3.61 -5.46 -5.64
CA ASP A 144 -2.21 -5.16 -5.97
C ASP A 144 -2.16 -4.50 -7.35
N LEU A 145 -1.50 -3.36 -7.45
CA LEU A 145 -1.32 -2.63 -8.70
C LEU A 145 0.13 -2.75 -9.20
N ARG A 146 0.29 -3.25 -10.44
CA ARG A 146 1.57 -3.29 -11.13
C ARG A 146 1.50 -2.46 -12.41
N PRO A 147 2.23 -1.33 -12.49
CA PRO A 147 2.39 -0.58 -13.73
C PRO A 147 2.84 -1.52 -14.85
N VAL A 148 2.20 -1.47 -16.02
CA VAL A 148 2.59 -2.30 -17.16
C VAL A 148 3.95 -1.85 -17.65
N TRP A 149 4.04 -0.62 -18.21
CA TRP A 149 5.29 0.00 -18.65
C TRP A 149 5.43 1.40 -18.04
N PRO A 150 6.04 1.52 -16.85
CA PRO A 150 5.99 2.74 -16.05
C PRO A 150 6.61 3.97 -16.73
N ASP A 151 7.54 3.81 -17.67
CA ASP A 151 8.16 4.96 -18.36
C ASP A 151 7.37 5.47 -19.56
N SER A 152 6.40 4.69 -20.07
CA SER A 152 5.75 4.96 -21.36
C SER A 152 4.22 4.88 -21.34
N SER A 153 3.63 4.23 -20.34
CA SER A 153 2.18 4.04 -20.21
C SER A 153 1.67 4.33 -18.80
N ASP A 154 0.37 4.59 -18.72
CA ASP A 154 -0.43 4.68 -17.50
C ASP A 154 -1.31 3.43 -17.29
N ASP A 155 -1.07 2.36 -18.07
CA ASP A 155 -1.74 1.08 -17.92
C ASP A 155 -1.24 0.33 -16.69
N ILE A 156 -2.14 -0.39 -16.05
CA ILE A 156 -1.91 -1.12 -14.80
C ILE A 156 -2.44 -2.55 -14.94
N TRP A 157 -1.60 -3.52 -14.59
CA TRP A 157 -2.06 -4.84 -14.17
C TRP A 157 -2.60 -4.73 -12.76
N MET A 158 -3.91 -4.84 -12.61
CA MET A 158 -4.58 -4.84 -11.32
C MET A 158 -5.03 -6.25 -10.97
N THR A 159 -4.49 -6.78 -9.87
CA THR A 159 -4.94 -8.06 -9.31
C THR A 159 -5.82 -7.79 -8.11
N SER A 160 -7.10 -8.13 -8.20
CA SER A 160 -7.98 -8.18 -7.02
C SER A 160 -8.01 -9.60 -6.45
N SER A 161 -8.11 -9.71 -5.14
CA SER A 161 -8.31 -10.98 -4.44
C SER A 161 -9.15 -10.72 -3.20
N GLY A 162 -9.70 -11.77 -2.62
CA GLY A 162 -10.34 -11.67 -1.33
C GLY A 162 -10.51 -13.02 -0.68
N PHE A 163 -10.90 -13.01 0.58
CA PHE A 163 -11.15 -14.23 1.34
C PHE A 163 -12.19 -15.15 0.69
N LEU A 164 -13.21 -14.55 0.06
CA LEU A 164 -14.32 -15.22 -0.59
C LEU A 164 -14.40 -14.94 -2.10
N LEU A 165 -13.45 -14.16 -2.63
CA LEU A 165 -13.40 -13.72 -4.02
C LEU A 165 -12.13 -14.27 -4.70
N PRO A 166 -12.26 -15.13 -5.74
CA PRO A 166 -11.10 -15.65 -6.45
C PRO A 166 -10.22 -14.55 -7.03
N SER A 167 -8.91 -14.78 -6.98
CA SER A 167 -7.95 -13.83 -7.55
C SER A 167 -8.22 -13.60 -9.04
N THR A 168 -8.38 -12.34 -9.40
CA THR A 168 -8.72 -11.90 -10.75
C THR A 168 -7.70 -10.87 -11.23
N LEU A 169 -7.07 -11.16 -12.37
CA LEU A 169 -6.22 -10.23 -13.09
C LEU A 169 -7.06 -9.43 -14.08
N THR A 170 -6.95 -8.11 -13.95
CA THR A 170 -7.63 -7.13 -14.80
C THR A 170 -6.60 -6.17 -15.39
N MET A 171 -6.87 -5.70 -16.61
CA MET A 171 -6.23 -4.51 -17.15
C MET A 171 -7.01 -3.28 -16.68
N ALA A 172 -6.31 -2.29 -16.18
CA ALA A 172 -6.86 -1.01 -15.72
C ALA A 172 -5.94 0.15 -16.16
N SER A 173 -6.33 1.39 -15.88
CA SER A 173 -5.51 2.56 -16.15
C SER A 173 -5.49 3.53 -14.97
N ALA A 174 -4.34 4.14 -14.69
CA ALA A 174 -4.23 5.23 -13.73
C ALA A 174 -5.04 6.47 -14.15
N VAL A 175 -5.30 6.63 -15.46
CA VAL A 175 -5.97 7.80 -16.03
C VAL A 175 -7.37 8.02 -15.45
N ASP A 176 -8.09 6.93 -15.17
CA ASP A 176 -9.41 6.98 -14.57
C ASP A 176 -9.46 6.34 -13.17
N SER A 177 -8.31 6.29 -12.49
CA SER A 177 -8.16 5.70 -11.16
C SER A 177 -8.66 4.25 -11.09
N CYS A 178 -8.38 3.49 -12.15
CA CYS A 178 -8.77 2.09 -12.34
C CYS A 178 -10.28 1.83 -12.35
N THR A 179 -11.13 2.85 -12.59
CA THR A 179 -12.59 2.66 -12.59
C THR A 179 -13.11 1.88 -13.80
N THR A 180 -12.41 1.97 -14.94
CA THR A 180 -12.70 1.11 -16.09
C THR A 180 -11.68 -0.01 -16.13
N THR A 181 -12.17 -1.25 -16.13
CA THR A 181 -11.32 -2.44 -16.09
C THR A 181 -11.76 -3.47 -17.10
N THR A 182 -10.80 -4.21 -17.66
CA THR A 182 -11.06 -5.38 -18.50
C THR A 182 -10.50 -6.61 -17.83
N THR A 183 -11.35 -7.57 -17.47
CA THR A 183 -10.88 -8.85 -16.92
C THR A 183 -10.13 -9.64 -17.98
N LEU A 184 -8.90 -10.04 -17.65
CA LEU A 184 -8.08 -10.87 -18.51
C LEU A 184 -8.12 -12.33 -18.10
N LYS A 185 -8.07 -12.59 -16.79
CA LYS A 185 -8.06 -13.94 -16.24
C LYS A 185 -8.55 -13.95 -14.81
N SER A 186 -9.32 -14.98 -14.45
CA SER A 186 -9.71 -15.25 -13.07
C SER A 186 -9.34 -16.68 -12.71
N LEU A 187 -8.99 -16.91 -11.45
CA LEU A 187 -9.08 -18.25 -10.88
C LEU A 187 -10.56 -18.70 -10.87
N PRO A 188 -10.83 -20.01 -10.99
CA PRO A 188 -12.18 -20.51 -10.78
C PRO A 188 -12.59 -20.35 -9.31
N HIS A 189 -13.90 -20.37 -9.08
CA HIS A 189 -14.44 -20.59 -7.75
C HIS A 189 -14.15 -22.06 -7.36
N PHE A 190 -13.34 -22.25 -6.32
CA PHE A 190 -12.93 -23.57 -5.81
C PHE A 190 -13.86 -24.06 -4.69
N PHE A 191 -14.76 -23.20 -4.21
CA PHE A 191 -15.80 -23.49 -3.24
C PHE A 191 -16.97 -22.51 -3.44
N ASP A 192 -18.17 -22.88 -2.98
CA ASP A 192 -19.33 -22.00 -2.99
C ASP A 192 -19.25 -21.01 -1.82
N ALA A 193 -19.09 -19.73 -2.14
CA ALA A 193 -19.05 -18.64 -1.17
C ALA A 193 -20.40 -17.92 -1.01
N SER A 194 -21.46 -18.36 -1.71
CA SER A 194 -22.76 -17.66 -1.73
C SER A 194 -23.41 -17.53 -0.36
N GLN A 195 -23.16 -18.49 0.54
CA GLN A 195 -23.65 -18.52 1.92
C GLN A 195 -22.59 -18.11 2.95
N LEU A 196 -21.43 -17.62 2.51
CA LEU A 196 -20.35 -17.18 3.39
C LEU A 196 -20.28 -15.65 3.44
N GLU A 197 -19.76 -15.13 4.55
CA GLU A 197 -19.43 -13.72 4.69
C GLU A 197 -18.07 -13.52 5.35
N CYS A 198 -17.49 -12.34 5.10
CA CYS A 198 -16.34 -11.85 5.82
C CYS A 198 -16.75 -10.59 6.59
N THR A 199 -16.49 -10.58 7.89
CA THR A 199 -16.72 -9.43 8.76
C THR A 199 -15.43 -9.03 9.45
N GLN A 200 -15.24 -7.74 9.67
CA GLN A 200 -14.10 -7.22 10.41
C GLN A 200 -14.53 -6.89 11.84
N HIS A 201 -13.66 -7.23 12.79
CA HIS A 201 -13.87 -7.02 14.22
C HIS A 201 -12.57 -6.55 14.87
N PHE A 202 -12.66 -6.15 16.15
CA PHE A 202 -11.51 -5.74 16.94
C PHE A 202 -11.48 -6.45 18.29
N ALA A 203 -10.38 -7.14 18.57
CA ALA A 203 -10.08 -7.66 19.90
C ALA A 203 -9.38 -6.56 20.73
N THR A 204 -9.51 -6.61 22.05
CA THR A 204 -8.76 -5.73 22.95
C THR A 204 -7.59 -6.51 23.54
N SER A 205 -6.37 -6.08 23.25
CA SER A 205 -5.15 -6.68 23.82
C SER A 205 -5.02 -6.36 25.31
N LYS A 206 -4.07 -7.03 25.99
CA LYS A 206 -3.83 -6.87 27.43
C LYS A 206 -3.53 -5.42 27.83
N ASP A 207 -2.92 -4.64 26.94
CA ASP A 207 -2.57 -3.23 27.14
C ASP A 207 -3.65 -2.25 26.66
N GLY A 208 -4.82 -2.74 26.23
CA GLY A 208 -5.92 -1.91 25.73
C GLY A 208 -5.88 -1.65 24.22
N THR A 209 -4.80 -2.03 23.52
CA THR A 209 -4.69 -1.86 22.06
C THR A 209 -5.79 -2.63 21.35
N LYS A 210 -6.45 -1.99 20.37
CA LYS A 210 -7.43 -2.65 19.49
C LYS A 210 -6.67 -3.37 18.38
N VAL A 211 -6.90 -4.69 18.27
CA VAL A 211 -6.28 -5.55 17.26
C VAL A 211 -7.34 -5.99 16.27
N PRO A 212 -7.27 -5.55 15.00
CA PRO A 212 -8.23 -5.97 14.00
C PRO A 212 -8.09 -7.46 13.69
N TYR A 213 -9.21 -8.08 13.36
CA TYR A 213 -9.23 -9.42 12.77
C TYR A 213 -10.40 -9.57 11.82
N PHE A 214 -10.22 -10.41 10.82
CA PHE A 214 -11.28 -10.81 9.90
C PHE A 214 -11.87 -12.15 10.34
N LEU A 215 -13.19 -12.26 10.30
CA LEU A 215 -13.94 -13.48 10.60
C LEU A 215 -14.69 -13.92 9.34
N LEU A 216 -14.39 -15.13 8.88
CA LEU A 216 -14.99 -15.77 7.72
C LEU A 216 -15.86 -16.94 8.20
N GLY A 217 -17.11 -17.03 7.75
CA GLY A 217 -18.01 -18.12 8.13
C GLY A 217 -19.37 -18.03 7.44
N PRO A 218 -20.31 -18.93 7.80
CA PRO A 218 -21.68 -18.88 7.31
C PRO A 218 -22.36 -17.55 7.66
N LYS A 219 -23.14 -17.02 6.71
CA LYS A 219 -23.91 -15.79 6.90
C LYS A 219 -24.83 -15.91 8.11
N GLY A 220 -24.74 -14.91 9.00
CA GLY A 220 -25.62 -14.83 10.18
C GLY A 220 -25.45 -15.96 11.18
N MET A 221 -24.29 -16.64 11.18
CA MET A 221 -24.00 -17.68 12.18
C MET A 221 -24.10 -17.13 13.61
N PRO A 222 -24.61 -17.92 14.58
CA PRO A 222 -24.63 -17.51 15.98
C PRO A 222 -23.20 -17.39 16.53
N LEU A 223 -22.92 -16.31 17.27
CA LEU A 223 -21.65 -16.10 17.96
C LEU A 223 -21.67 -16.69 19.36
N ASP A 224 -22.00 -17.99 19.46
CA ASP A 224 -22.23 -18.71 20.74
C ASP A 224 -21.13 -19.72 21.09
N GLY A 225 -20.09 -19.83 20.26
CA GLY A 225 -18.97 -20.75 20.45
C GLY A 225 -19.22 -22.18 19.95
N SER A 226 -20.34 -22.45 19.27
CA SER A 226 -20.65 -23.77 18.70
C SER A 226 -19.87 -24.12 17.44
N HIS A 227 -19.21 -23.14 16.81
CA HIS A 227 -18.55 -23.30 15.52
C HIS A 227 -17.04 -23.61 15.66
N PRO A 228 -16.54 -24.73 15.09
CA PRO A 228 -15.11 -25.00 15.00
C PRO A 228 -14.38 -23.87 14.27
N THR A 229 -13.36 -23.30 14.93
CA THR A 229 -12.68 -22.09 14.45
C THR A 229 -11.18 -22.35 14.26
N LEU A 230 -10.68 -22.00 13.08
CA LEU A 230 -9.25 -21.91 12.78
C LEU A 230 -8.81 -20.45 12.95
N LEU A 231 -7.92 -20.17 13.89
CA LEU A 231 -7.31 -18.86 14.07
C LEU A 231 -5.90 -18.84 13.44
N ASP A 232 -5.65 -17.84 12.61
CA ASP A 232 -4.41 -17.63 11.87
C ASP A 232 -3.83 -16.24 12.19
N GLY A 233 -2.51 -16.11 12.16
CA GLY A 233 -1.80 -14.88 12.45
C GLY A 233 -0.28 -15.02 12.29
N TYR A 234 0.37 -13.99 11.76
CA TYR A 234 1.81 -13.97 11.52
C TYR A 234 2.57 -13.08 12.52
N GLY A 235 2.42 -11.75 12.42
CA GLY A 235 2.92 -10.82 13.44
C GLY A 235 4.43 -10.61 13.49
N GLY A 236 5.08 -10.41 12.34
CA GLY A 236 6.51 -10.13 12.30
C GLY A 236 6.97 -9.47 11.02
N PHE A 237 8.16 -8.87 11.07
CA PHE A 237 8.88 -8.30 9.93
C PHE A 237 8.08 -7.27 9.11
N GLU A 238 7.09 -6.63 9.72
CA GLU A 238 6.20 -5.65 9.07
C GLU A 238 5.40 -6.25 7.90
N ILE A 239 5.24 -7.57 7.88
CA ILE A 239 4.43 -8.25 6.87
C ILE A 239 2.96 -8.13 7.27
N SER A 240 2.22 -7.32 6.51
CA SER A 240 0.76 -7.20 6.65
C SER A 240 0.04 -8.48 6.22
N SER A 241 -0.86 -8.98 7.06
CA SER A 241 -1.74 -10.12 6.73
C SER A 241 -3.00 -9.63 6.00
N LEU A 242 -2.85 -9.32 4.72
CA LEU A 242 -3.94 -8.83 3.87
C LEU A 242 -4.87 -9.96 3.37
N PRO A 243 -6.10 -9.63 2.96
CA PRO A 243 -7.01 -10.62 2.40
C PRO A 243 -6.46 -11.35 1.17
N PHE A 244 -6.56 -12.68 1.17
CA PHE A 244 -6.18 -13.49 0.01
C PHE A 244 -7.10 -14.70 -0.15
N TYR A 245 -7.31 -15.09 -1.40
CA TYR A 245 -8.13 -16.24 -1.73
C TYR A 245 -7.39 -17.56 -1.55
N SER A 246 -7.95 -18.46 -0.73
CA SER A 246 -7.43 -19.81 -0.54
C SER A 246 -8.49 -20.85 -0.89
N GLY A 247 -8.35 -21.46 -2.07
CA GLY A 247 -9.25 -22.54 -2.51
C GLY A 247 -9.23 -23.74 -1.55
N ALA A 248 -8.06 -24.07 -0.98
CA ALA A 248 -7.92 -25.17 -0.02
C ALA A 248 -8.67 -24.90 1.29
N VAL A 249 -8.48 -23.72 1.89
CA VAL A 249 -9.19 -23.33 3.12
C VAL A 249 -10.69 -23.27 2.86
N GLY A 250 -11.11 -22.66 1.76
CA GLY A 250 -12.53 -22.55 1.45
C GLY A 250 -13.20 -23.90 1.22
N ALA A 251 -12.59 -24.79 0.43
CA ALA A 251 -13.17 -26.09 0.11
C ALA A 251 -13.13 -27.09 1.28
N VAL A 252 -12.05 -27.08 2.08
CA VAL A 252 -11.87 -28.06 3.17
C VAL A 252 -12.46 -27.58 4.49
N TRP A 253 -12.46 -26.27 4.76
CA TRP A 253 -12.87 -25.72 6.05
C TRP A 253 -14.20 -24.97 5.97
N LEU A 254 -14.26 -23.87 5.20
CA LEU A 254 -15.42 -22.98 5.20
C LEU A 254 -16.67 -23.67 4.62
N ALA A 255 -16.52 -24.44 3.54
CA ALA A 255 -17.63 -25.18 2.92
C ALA A 255 -18.22 -26.27 3.84
N ASN A 256 -17.50 -26.67 4.88
CA ASN A 256 -17.95 -27.66 5.87
C ASN A 256 -18.47 -26.98 7.16
N GLY A 257 -18.81 -25.69 7.10
CA GLY A 257 -19.34 -24.93 8.24
C GLY A 257 -18.29 -24.49 9.26
N GLY A 258 -17.00 -24.67 8.95
CA GLY A 258 -15.90 -24.16 9.75
C GLY A 258 -15.78 -22.64 9.64
N VAL A 259 -15.22 -22.03 10.68
CA VAL A 259 -14.97 -20.59 10.76
C VAL A 259 -13.47 -20.33 10.67
N LYS A 260 -13.04 -19.32 9.90
CA LYS A 260 -11.64 -18.86 9.91
C LYS A 260 -11.56 -17.46 10.48
N ALA A 261 -10.68 -17.26 11.45
CA ALA A 261 -10.29 -15.95 11.96
C ALA A 261 -8.85 -15.64 11.54
N ILE A 262 -8.60 -14.42 11.08
CA ILE A 262 -7.26 -13.95 10.71
C ILE A 262 -6.99 -12.72 11.54
N ALA A 263 -6.06 -12.83 12.49
CA ALA A 263 -5.73 -11.76 13.41
C ALA A 263 -4.51 -10.98 12.89
N ASN A 264 -4.71 -9.68 12.71
CA ASN A 264 -3.68 -8.73 12.31
C ASN A 264 -2.90 -8.26 13.54
N ILE A 265 -2.16 -9.20 14.14
CA ILE A 265 -1.41 -8.98 15.39
C ILE A 265 -0.18 -8.09 15.14
N ARG A 266 0.27 -7.41 16.21
CA ARG A 266 1.49 -6.57 16.20
C ARG A 266 2.71 -7.32 15.69
N GLY A 267 3.65 -6.56 15.15
CA GLY A 267 4.83 -7.05 14.44
C GLY A 267 4.61 -7.13 12.92
N GLY A 268 3.36 -7.18 12.46
CA GLY A 268 2.97 -6.91 11.08
C GLY A 268 2.94 -5.42 10.76
N GLY A 269 2.77 -5.09 9.47
CA GLY A 269 2.83 -3.73 8.92
C GLY A 269 1.47 -3.07 8.72
N GLU A 270 0.40 -3.63 9.27
CA GLU A 270 -0.97 -3.15 9.04
C GLU A 270 -1.16 -1.69 9.45
N TYR A 271 -0.43 -1.23 10.47
CA TYR A 271 -0.44 0.16 10.95
C TYR A 271 0.91 0.87 10.78
N GLY A 272 1.80 0.34 9.92
CA GLY A 272 3.13 0.92 9.66
C GLY A 272 4.15 0.66 10.77
N PRO A 273 5.35 1.28 10.67
CA PRO A 273 6.45 1.13 11.61
C PRO A 273 6.26 1.87 12.95
#